data_AF-A0A0C2CJ55-F1
#
_entry.id   AF-A0A0C2CJ55-F1
#
_cell.length_a   1.000
_cell.length_b   1.000
_cell.length_c   1.000
_cell.angle_alpha   90.00
_cell.angle_beta   90.00
_cell.angle_gamma   90.00
#
_symmetry.space_group_name_H-M   'P 1'
#
loop_
_entity.id
_entity.type
_entity.pdbx_description
1 polymer ?
#
loop_
_entity_poly.entity_id
_entity_poly.type
_entity_poly.pdbx_seq_one_letter_code
_entity_poly.pdbx_strand_id
1 'polypeptide(L)'
;MLVRKALIERALDFNIILDDVSLTELAFSPQYSAAVEAKQVAAQEAQRASFLVERAKQQRQEKIVQAEGEAASAKLLGEAMKADPGFLKLRKIRAAQTIARVISESNNNKVYLPAGGLMLNIADADYMDINDGKRRR
;
A
#
# COMPACT_ATOMS: atom_id res chain seq x y z
N MET A 1 3.95 43.38 22.09
CA MET A 1 3.28 44.64 22.52
C MET A 1 4.18 45.86 22.29
N LEU A 2 4.53 46.19 21.04
CA LEU A 2 5.29 47.42 20.74
C LEU A 2 4.37 48.58 20.34
N VAL A 3 3.35 48.29 19.53
CA VAL A 3 2.41 49.28 18.97
C VAL A 3 1.61 50.00 20.07
N ARG A 4 1.07 49.27 21.04
CA ARG A 4 0.33 49.84 22.19
C ARG A 4 1.17 50.86 22.98
N LYS A 5 2.43 50.55 23.26
CA LYS A 5 3.33 51.44 24.04
C LYS A 5 3.63 52.73 23.27
N ALA A 6 3.96 52.62 21.98
CA ALA A 6 4.24 53.79 21.13
C ALA A 6 3.02 54.71 20.97
N LEU A 7 1.81 54.16 20.93
CA LEU A 7 0.57 54.94 20.88
C LEU A 7 0.25 55.62 22.21
N ILE A 8 0.46 54.94 23.35
CA ILE A 8 0.26 55.53 24.69
C ILE A 8 1.22 56.70 24.91
N GLU A 9 2.48 56.56 24.52
CA GLU A 9 3.50 57.58 24.70
C GLU A 9 3.17 58.86 23.92
N ARG A 10 2.70 58.74 22.68
CA ARG A 10 2.24 59.90 21.88
C ARG A 10 0.92 60.48 22.36
N ALA A 11 0.01 59.66 22.91
CA ALA A 11 -1.28 60.13 23.42
C ALA A 11 -1.13 60.95 24.71
N LEU A 12 -0.08 60.66 25.50
CA LEU A 12 0.27 61.37 26.73
C LEU A 12 0.62 62.84 26.47
N ASP A 13 1.32 63.16 25.38
CA ASP A 13 1.65 64.53 24.97
C ASP A 13 0.39 65.40 24.72
N PHE A 14 -0.73 64.76 24.37
CA PHE A 14 -2.02 65.42 24.13
C PHE A 14 -3.02 65.21 25.27
N ASN A 15 -2.57 64.66 26.40
CA ASN A 15 -3.39 64.40 27.59
C ASN A 15 -4.58 63.43 27.34
N ILE A 16 -4.44 62.50 26.38
CA ILE A 16 -5.43 61.49 26.01
C ILE A 16 -5.10 60.15 26.68
N ILE A 17 -6.09 59.51 27.32
CA ILE A 17 -5.95 58.19 27.94
C ILE A 17 -6.42 57.12 26.95
N LEU A 18 -5.56 56.13 26.67
CA LEU A 18 -5.82 55.06 25.71
C LEU A 18 -5.90 53.69 26.42
N ASP A 19 -7.08 53.07 26.44
CA ASP A 19 -7.32 51.79 27.14
C ASP A 19 -6.86 50.57 26.31
N ASP A 20 -7.44 50.38 25.12
CA ASP A 20 -7.16 49.25 24.23
C ASP A 20 -7.00 49.66 22.77
N VAL A 21 -6.15 48.90 22.05
CA VAL A 21 -5.88 49.09 20.62
C VAL A 21 -6.13 47.77 19.90
N SER A 22 -7.09 47.77 18.97
CA SER A 22 -7.32 46.67 18.04
C SER A 22 -6.85 47.04 16.64
N LEU A 23 -6.15 46.12 15.99
CA LEU A 23 -5.84 46.21 14.55
C LEU A 23 -6.98 45.53 13.80
N THR A 24 -7.70 46.30 12.99
CA THR A 24 -8.87 45.82 12.24
C THR A 24 -8.51 45.27 10.87
N GLU A 25 -7.56 45.91 10.18
CA GLU A 25 -7.19 45.51 8.82
C GLU A 25 -5.70 45.78 8.56
N LEU A 26 -4.99 44.75 8.09
CA LEU A 26 -3.63 44.83 7.58
C LEU A 26 -3.66 44.49 6.09
N ALA A 27 -3.46 45.50 5.25
CA ALA A 27 -3.30 45.32 3.81
C ALA A 27 -1.81 45.27 3.46
N PHE A 28 -1.35 44.14 2.92
CA PHE A 28 -0.05 44.05 2.25
C PHE A 28 -0.20 44.43 0.78
N SER A 29 0.90 44.86 0.14
CA SER A 29 0.88 45.10 -1.29
C SER A 29 0.55 43.78 -2.04
N PRO A 30 -0.18 43.83 -3.17
CA PRO A 30 -0.54 42.61 -3.90
C PRO A 30 0.66 41.75 -4.30
N GLN A 31 1.79 42.40 -4.60
CA GLN A 31 3.06 41.77 -4.96
C GLN A 31 3.70 41.02 -3.79
N TYR A 32 3.58 41.56 -2.56
CA TYR A 32 4.09 40.91 -1.36
C TYR A 32 3.26 39.67 -1.02
N SER A 33 1.93 39.76 -1.10
CA SER A 33 1.05 38.61 -0.88
C SER A 33 1.33 37.47 -1.85
N ALA A 34 1.49 37.77 -3.14
CA ALA A 34 1.82 36.77 -4.17
C ALA A 34 3.19 36.10 -3.92
N ALA A 35 4.21 36.86 -3.49
CA ALA A 35 5.52 36.30 -3.19
C ALA A 35 5.50 35.38 -1.95
N VAL A 36 4.72 35.74 -0.92
CA VAL A 36 4.55 34.92 0.28
C VAL A 36 3.79 33.64 -0.05
N GLU A 37 2.72 33.73 -0.83
CA GLU A 37 1.94 32.58 -1.29
C GLU A 37 2.80 31.62 -2.13
N ALA A 38 3.58 32.14 -3.08
CA ALA A 38 4.51 31.34 -3.87
C ALA A 38 5.55 30.61 -2.99
N LYS A 39 6.07 31.28 -1.95
CA LYS A 39 6.99 30.67 -0.99
C LYS A 39 6.32 29.57 -0.17
N GLN A 40 5.07 29.76 0.22
CA GLN A 40 4.29 28.75 0.93
C GLN A 40 4.02 27.53 0.06
N VAL A 41 3.66 27.73 -1.21
CA VAL A 41 3.47 26.64 -2.18
C VAL A 41 4.76 25.86 -2.38
N ALA A 42 5.88 26.55 -2.60
CA ALA A 42 7.19 25.89 -2.76
C ALA A 42 7.59 25.07 -1.53
N ALA A 43 7.33 25.56 -0.31
CA ALA A 43 7.60 24.81 0.92
C ALA A 43 6.72 23.56 1.03
N GLN A 44 5.44 23.67 0.66
CA GLN A 44 4.51 22.53 0.66
C GLN A 44 4.88 21.49 -0.39
N GLU A 45 5.31 21.91 -1.58
CA GLU A 45 5.78 21.01 -2.64
C GLU A 45 7.05 20.27 -2.22
N ALA A 46 8.01 20.96 -1.58
CA ALA A 46 9.21 20.32 -1.06
C ALA A 46 8.90 19.25 0.00
N GLN A 47 7.96 19.53 0.91
CA GLN A 47 7.49 18.55 1.90
C GLN A 47 6.76 17.36 1.24
N ARG A 48 5.97 17.59 0.19
CA ARG A 48 5.34 16.49 -0.56
C ARG A 48 6.37 15.63 -1.29
N ALA A 49 7.39 16.24 -1.88
CA ALA A 49 8.42 15.52 -2.61
C ALA A 49 9.24 14.61 -1.68
N SER A 50 9.62 15.09 -0.49
CA SER A 50 10.32 14.26 0.49
C SER A 50 9.46 13.08 0.96
N PHE A 51 8.17 13.31 1.23
CA PHE A 51 7.23 12.25 1.60
C PHE A 51 7.06 11.19 0.50
N LEU A 52 6.99 11.62 -0.77
CA LEU A 52 6.86 10.70 -1.90
C LEU A 52 8.11 9.80 -2.03
N VAL A 53 9.30 10.35 -1.85
CA VAL A 53 10.56 9.59 -1.86
C VAL A 53 10.59 8.59 -0.72
N GLU A 54 10.18 8.98 0.49
CA GLU A 54 10.17 8.11 1.66
C GLU A 54 9.15 6.97 1.51
N ARG A 55 7.94 7.28 1.03
CA ARG A 55 6.93 6.26 0.67
C ARG A 55 7.46 5.28 -0.36
N ALA A 56 8.15 5.75 -1.40
CA ALA A 56 8.73 4.89 -2.43
C ALA A 56 9.87 4.00 -1.89
N LYS A 57 10.60 4.44 -0.86
CA LYS A 57 11.57 3.60 -0.15
C LYS A 57 10.87 2.51 0.66
N GLN A 58 9.85 2.88 1.44
CA GLN A 58 9.08 1.93 2.25
C GLN A 58 8.42 0.85 1.39
N GLN A 59 7.75 1.23 0.29
CA GLN A 59 7.11 0.27 -0.62
C GLN A 59 8.11 -0.69 -1.27
N ARG A 60 9.33 -0.23 -1.57
CA ARG A 60 10.38 -1.13 -2.06
C ARG A 60 10.81 -2.13 -1.00
N GLN A 61 11.01 -1.67 0.24
CA GLN A 61 11.39 -2.54 1.34
C GLN A 61 10.29 -3.57 1.63
N GLU A 62 9.03 -3.15 1.67
CA GLU A 62 7.88 -4.02 1.85
C GLU A 62 7.84 -5.14 0.79
N LYS A 63 8.02 -4.79 -0.49
CA LYS A 63 8.08 -5.77 -1.58
C LYS A 63 9.24 -6.76 -1.44
N ILE A 64 10.41 -6.29 -1.01
CA ILE A 64 11.58 -7.15 -0.79
C ILE A 64 11.29 -8.14 0.34
N VAL A 65 10.82 -7.64 1.49
CA VAL A 65 10.51 -8.46 2.67
C VAL A 65 9.40 -9.45 2.36
N GLN A 66 8.36 -9.03 1.63
CA GLN A 66 7.29 -9.93 1.19
C GLN A 66 7.83 -11.05 0.29
N ALA A 67 8.64 -10.70 -0.72
CA ALA A 67 9.22 -11.69 -1.63
C ALA A 67 10.17 -12.66 -0.90
N GLU A 68 10.97 -12.17 0.04
CA GLU A 68 11.84 -13.00 0.89
C GLU A 68 11.03 -13.92 1.80
N GLY A 69 9.96 -13.41 2.41
CA GLY A 69 9.05 -14.19 3.25
C GLY A 69 8.33 -15.29 2.47
N GLU A 70 7.82 -14.96 1.29
CA GLU A 70 7.20 -15.94 0.38
C GLU A 70 8.21 -16.98 -0.09
N ALA A 71 9.43 -16.59 -0.46
CA ALA A 71 10.48 -17.51 -0.88
C ALA A 71 10.92 -18.44 0.27
N ALA A 72 11.11 -17.92 1.48
CA ALA A 72 11.45 -18.73 2.65
C ALA A 72 10.33 -19.70 3.02
N SER A 73 9.08 -19.23 3.02
CA SER A 73 7.91 -20.06 3.27
C SER A 73 7.77 -21.17 2.22
N ALA A 74 7.95 -20.85 0.94
CA ALA A 74 7.91 -21.82 -0.15
C ALA A 74 9.04 -22.87 -0.04
N LYS A 75 10.25 -22.47 0.39
CA LYS A 75 11.36 -23.41 0.64
C LYS A 75 11.03 -24.39 1.77
N LEU A 76 10.60 -23.88 2.92
CA LEU A 76 10.22 -24.72 4.07
C LEU A 76 9.04 -25.65 3.73
N LEU A 77 8.03 -25.13 3.03
CA LEU A 77 6.92 -25.93 2.54
C LEU A 77 7.39 -27.00 1.54
N GLY A 78 8.30 -26.65 0.64
CA GLY A 78 8.87 -27.58 -0.34
C GLY A 78 9.68 -28.70 0.31
N GLU A 79 10.43 -28.40 1.36
CA GLU A 79 11.16 -29.40 2.16
C GLU A 79 10.19 -30.32 2.92
N ALA A 80 9.17 -29.76 3.57
CA ALA A 80 8.12 -30.54 4.23
C ALA A 80 7.34 -31.43 3.24
N MET A 81 7.09 -30.95 2.01
CA MET A 81 6.42 -31.72 0.96
C MET A 81 7.27 -32.86 0.40
N LYS A 82 8.60 -32.72 0.36
CA LYS A 82 9.50 -33.80 -0.07
C LYS A 82 9.52 -34.95 0.95
N ALA A 83 9.29 -34.66 2.23
CA ALA A 83 9.28 -35.66 3.29
C ALA A 83 8.07 -36.61 3.21
N ASP A 84 6.92 -36.14 2.70
CA ASP A 84 5.69 -36.95 2.58
C ASP A 84 5.10 -36.89 1.16
N PRO A 85 5.40 -37.89 0.29
CA PRO A 85 4.81 -37.98 -1.04
C PRO A 85 3.29 -38.24 -1.03
N GLY A 86 2.71 -38.68 0.09
CA GLY A 86 1.26 -38.82 0.27
C GLY A 86 0.56 -37.48 0.45
N PHE A 87 1.22 -36.51 1.08
CA PHE A 87 0.67 -35.17 1.31
C PHE A 87 0.38 -34.42 0.01
N LEU A 88 1.26 -34.53 -1.00
CA LEU A 88 1.06 -33.88 -2.29
C LEU A 88 -0.18 -34.43 -3.02
N LYS A 89 -0.41 -35.74 -2.93
CA LYS A 89 -1.59 -36.41 -3.50
C LYS A 89 -2.87 -35.95 -2.79
N LEU A 90 -2.89 -35.94 -1.46
CA LEU A 90 -4.03 -35.44 -0.67
C LEU A 90 -4.33 -33.96 -0.95
N ARG A 91 -3.30 -33.13 -1.10
CA ARG A 91 -3.46 -31.71 -1.44
C ARG A 91 -4.01 -31.50 -2.85
N LYS A 92 -3.58 -32.29 -3.84
CA LYS A 92 -4.16 -32.29 -5.19
C LYS A 92 -5.65 -32.66 -5.17
N ILE A 93 -6.02 -33.70 -4.42
CA ILE A 93 -7.42 -34.12 -4.28
C ILE A 93 -8.27 -33.03 -3.61
N ARG A 94 -7.78 -32.39 -2.54
CA ARG A 94 -8.50 -31.28 -1.88
C ARG A 94 -8.66 -30.06 -2.79
N ALA A 95 -7.63 -29.72 -3.57
CA ALA A 95 -7.69 -28.64 -4.55
C ALA A 95 -8.75 -28.94 -5.61
N ALA A 96 -8.73 -30.15 -6.19
CA ALA A 96 -9.74 -30.62 -7.14
C ALA A 96 -11.16 -30.58 -6.55
N GLN A 97 -11.34 -31.03 -5.30
CA GLN A 97 -12.63 -30.98 -4.60
C GLN A 97 -13.12 -29.54 -4.37
N THR A 98 -12.21 -28.61 -4.09
CA THR A 98 -12.54 -27.19 -3.90
C THR A 98 -12.95 -26.54 -5.22
N ILE A 99 -12.21 -26.81 -6.29
CA ILE A 99 -12.52 -26.35 -7.66
C ILE A 99 -13.87 -26.92 -8.10
N ALA A 100 -14.12 -28.22 -7.89
CA ALA A 100 -15.40 -28.85 -8.20
C ALA A 100 -16.56 -28.21 -7.43
N ARG A 101 -16.37 -27.88 -6.15
CA ARG A 101 -17.38 -27.18 -5.35
C ARG A 101 -17.66 -25.77 -5.88
N VAL A 102 -16.62 -24.99 -6.17
CA VAL A 102 -16.77 -23.63 -6.73
C VAL A 102 -17.50 -23.66 -8.08
N ILE A 103 -17.20 -24.65 -8.93
CA ILE A 103 -17.89 -24.85 -10.22
C ILE A 103 -19.35 -25.28 -10.03
N SER A 104 -19.63 -26.14 -9.03
CA SER A 104 -21.00 -26.56 -8.71
C SER A 104 -21.85 -25.44 -8.12
N GLU A 105 -21.25 -24.52 -7.36
CA GLU A 105 -21.93 -23.36 -6.77
C GLU A 105 -22.16 -22.24 -7.80
N SER A 106 -21.34 -22.17 -8.86
CA SER A 106 -21.51 -21.20 -9.94
C SER A 106 -22.66 -21.57 -10.89
N ASN A 107 -23.90 -21.46 -10.41
CA ASN A 107 -25.13 -21.85 -11.13
C ASN A 107 -25.42 -21.03 -12.40
N ASN A 108 -24.79 -19.84 -12.57
CA ASN A 108 -25.17 -18.87 -13.60
C ASN A 108 -24.15 -18.74 -14.77
N ASN A 109 -22.98 -19.38 -14.68
CA ASN A 109 -21.94 -19.33 -15.72
C ASN A 109 -21.58 -20.75 -16.16
N LYS A 110 -22.15 -21.22 -17.27
CA LYS A 110 -21.72 -22.46 -17.92
C LYS A 110 -20.37 -22.21 -18.60
N VAL A 111 -19.27 -22.43 -17.87
CA VAL A 111 -17.91 -22.31 -18.41
C VAL A 111 -17.41 -23.71 -18.77
N TYR A 112 -17.21 -23.96 -20.07
CA TYR A 112 -16.61 -25.19 -20.57
C TYR A 112 -15.09 -25.11 -20.40
N LEU A 113 -14.59 -25.67 -19.30
CA LEU A 113 -13.17 -25.70 -19.00
C LEU A 113 -12.61 -27.11 -19.24
N PRO A 114 -11.42 -27.24 -19.86
CA PRO A 114 -10.78 -28.53 -20.04
C PRO A 114 -10.41 -29.14 -18.68
N ALA A 115 -10.84 -30.38 -18.43
CA ALA A 115 -10.62 -31.08 -17.16
C ALA A 115 -9.12 -31.23 -16.80
N GLY A 116 -8.24 -31.23 -17.81
CA GLY A 116 -6.78 -31.30 -17.61
C GLY A 116 -6.16 -30.04 -16.98
N GLY A 117 -6.72 -28.85 -17.22
CA GLY A 117 -6.24 -27.60 -16.60
C GLY A 117 -6.72 -27.42 -15.17
N LEU A 118 -7.84 -28.06 -14.81
CA LEU A 118 -8.51 -27.92 -13.52
C LEU A 118 -8.13 -29.00 -12.51
N MET A 119 -7.17 -29.87 -12.84
CA MET A 119 -6.70 -30.89 -11.89
C MET A 119 -7.82 -31.86 -11.43
N LEU A 120 -8.90 -31.96 -12.23
CA LEU A 120 -10.11 -32.75 -11.90
C LEU A 120 -10.00 -34.21 -12.35
N ASN A 121 -8.99 -34.57 -13.15
CA ASN A 121 -8.82 -35.92 -13.64
C ASN A 121 -8.06 -36.79 -12.63
N ILE A 122 -8.75 -37.14 -11.55
CA ILE A 122 -8.21 -37.96 -10.44
C ILE A 122 -8.09 -39.45 -10.84
N ALA A 123 -8.76 -39.86 -11.92
CA ALA A 123 -8.85 -41.26 -12.38
C ALA A 123 -7.68 -41.71 -13.27
N ASP A 124 -6.94 -40.78 -13.89
CA ASP A 124 -5.78 -41.13 -14.72
C ASP A 124 -4.58 -41.54 -13.86
N ALA A 125 -3.98 -42.69 -14.15
CA ALA A 125 -2.81 -43.22 -13.44
C ALA A 125 -1.62 -42.25 -13.47
N ASP A 126 -1.44 -41.53 -14.57
CA ASP A 126 -0.36 -40.54 -14.77
C ASP A 126 -0.51 -39.30 -13.89
N TYR A 127 -1.71 -39.03 -13.36
CA TYR A 127 -1.98 -37.83 -12.55
C TYR A 127 -1.43 -37.94 -11.12
N MET A 128 -1.36 -39.17 -10.62
CA MET A 128 -0.88 -39.51 -9.27
C MET A 128 0.61 -39.86 -9.23
N ASP A 129 1.22 -40.21 -10.35
CA ASP A 129 2.62 -40.63 -10.42
C ASP A 129 3.54 -39.53 -10.96
N ILE A 130 4.28 -38.91 -10.05
CA ILE A 130 5.24 -37.82 -10.34
C ILE A 130 6.60 -38.40 -10.83
N ASN A 131 6.77 -39.72 -10.74
CA ASN A 131 8.05 -40.41 -10.95
C ASN A 131 8.27 -40.96 -12.37
N ASP A 132 7.25 -41.02 -13.22
CA ASP A 132 7.34 -41.77 -14.49
C ASP A 132 8.03 -40.98 -15.62
N GLY A 133 8.18 -39.66 -15.49
CA GLY A 133 8.95 -38.83 -16.41
C GLY A 133 10.48 -39.03 -16.33
N LYS A 134 11.00 -39.65 -15.25
CA LYS A 134 12.45 -39.92 -15.09
C LYS A 134 12.92 -41.23 -15.71
N ARG A 135 12.02 -42.11 -16.16
CA ARG A 135 12.37 -43.43 -16.73
C ARG A 135 12.47 -43.46 -18.26
N ARG A 136 12.24 -42.33 -18.95
CA ARG A 136 12.21 -42.22 -20.43
C ARG A 136 13.37 -41.42 -21.03
N ARG A 137 14.56 -41.48 -20.43
CA ARG A 137 15.82 -41.07 -21.06
C ARG A 137 16.92 -42.08 -20.75
#